data_AF-A0A2Y9DFL6-F1
#
_entry.id   AF-A0A2Y9DFL6-F1
#
_cell.length_a   1.000
_cell.length_b   1.000
_cell.length_c   1.000
_cell.angle_alpha   90.00
_cell.angle_beta   90.00
_cell.angle_gamma   90.00
#
_symmetry.space_group_name_H-M   'P 1'
#
loop_
_entity.id
_entity.type
_entity.pdbx_description
1 polymer ?
#
loop_
_entity_poly.entity_id
_entity_poly.type
_entity_poly.pdbx_seq_one_letter_code
_entity_poly.pdbx_strand_id
1 'polypeptide(L)'
;MSVSFTTMCPAAGEHVKPFTPEKAKEIIMSLQQPAIFCNMVFDWPARHWNAKHLSEVLHGKQIRFRMGMKNTNTVPQFETTCSYVEATLEEFLNWNCDQSRGSGPFRNYDHSQFWAYADYKYFVSLFENKTDVFRDVIWSDFGFPGRNGRESTLWIGSLGAHTPCHLDSYGCNLVFQVQGRKRWHLFPPEDTPFLYPTRIPYEESSVFSKISVVNPDLKCFPQFRKAQRHTVTLNPGQVLFVPRHWWHYVESIDPITVSINSWIELEEDHQARVEEAITRMLVCALKTAEDPDNTKAWLNPTEIEETSHEINCRYLNEAVSALFDHYRTSKKVDIEALGTNGEHTKTEGLNVHNHMEVEQPHSQNLTTGTVKQEAASPFGPDLVPVMPSSEEPSTERGRIFESDGNSLDGEHFGKSHCTKRQRMMYKSKNAIVEQIASNSTVAPSQTFISTDDLLDCLVNPQVTRIVAQLLIQGRTL
;
A
#
# COMPACT_ATOMS: atom_id res chain seq x y z
N MET A 1 -24.70 17.13 30.41
CA MET A 1 -23.63 16.74 31.35
C MET A 1 -22.43 16.34 30.51
N SER A 2 -21.47 17.24 30.38
CA SER A 2 -20.23 17.07 29.63
C SER A 2 -19.19 16.40 30.51
N VAL A 3 -18.73 15.20 30.15
CA VAL A 3 -17.62 14.53 30.83
C VAL A 3 -16.34 14.92 30.12
N SER A 4 -15.63 15.88 30.69
CA SER A 4 -14.26 16.22 30.32
C SER A 4 -13.32 15.12 30.81
N PHE A 5 -12.69 14.40 29.89
CA PHE A 5 -11.56 13.54 30.23
C PHE A 5 -10.30 14.41 30.31
N THR A 6 -10.00 14.86 31.53
CA THR A 6 -8.71 15.47 31.85
C THR A 6 -7.68 14.35 31.99
N THR A 7 -6.77 14.25 31.03
CA THR A 7 -5.64 13.32 31.09
C THR A 7 -4.70 13.75 32.22
N MET A 8 -4.73 13.03 33.34
CA MET A 8 -3.72 13.18 34.39
C MET A 8 -2.41 12.53 33.90
N CYS A 9 -1.31 13.28 33.92
CA CYS A 9 0.03 12.70 33.82
C CYS A 9 0.26 11.78 35.04
N PRO A 10 0.58 10.49 34.85
CA PRO A 10 0.99 9.64 35.96
C PRO A 10 2.36 10.08 36.49
N ALA A 11 2.54 9.98 37.80
CA ALA A 11 3.81 10.18 38.49
C ALA A 11 4.87 9.15 38.05
N ALA A 12 6.14 9.51 38.19
CA ALA A 12 7.33 8.73 37.82
C ALA A 12 7.40 7.36 38.55
N GLY A 13 6.72 6.35 37.99
CA GLY A 13 7.14 4.96 38.08
C GLY A 13 7.94 4.62 36.82
N GLU A 14 8.82 3.62 36.90
CA GLU A 14 9.50 3.08 35.71
C GLU A 14 8.44 2.70 34.67
N HIS A 15 8.33 3.49 33.60
CA HIS A 15 7.46 3.14 32.49
C HIS A 15 8.10 1.94 31.80
N VAL A 16 7.56 0.76 32.06
CA VAL A 16 7.94 -0.49 31.39
C VAL A 16 7.07 -0.63 30.14
N LYS A 17 7.67 -1.06 29.03
CA LYS A 17 6.92 -1.35 27.80
C LYS A 17 5.88 -2.44 28.04
N PRO A 18 4.65 -2.32 27.48
CA PRO A 18 3.59 -3.29 27.70
C PRO A 18 3.93 -4.71 27.25
N PHE A 19 4.77 -4.84 26.21
CA PHE A 19 5.21 -6.12 25.66
C PHE A 19 6.74 -6.19 25.64
N THR A 20 7.29 -7.36 25.97
CA THR A 20 8.70 -7.64 25.69
C THR A 20 8.90 -7.77 24.17
N PRO A 21 10.14 -7.61 23.65
CA PRO A 21 10.45 -7.85 22.25
C PRO A 21 9.93 -9.19 21.73
N GLU A 22 10.09 -10.26 22.50
CA GLU A 22 9.65 -11.62 22.15
C GLU A 22 8.13 -11.69 22.05
N LYS A 23 7.41 -11.08 23.00
CA LYS A 23 5.95 -11.08 22.98
C LYS A 23 5.39 -10.22 21.85
N ALA A 24 6.00 -9.06 21.59
CA ALA A 24 5.61 -8.21 20.47
C ALA A 24 5.80 -8.95 19.12
N LYS A 25 6.92 -9.66 18.95
CA LYS A 25 7.14 -10.51 17.77
C LYS A 25 6.11 -11.62 17.67
N GLU A 26 5.82 -12.33 18.76
CA GLU A 26 4.81 -13.39 18.79
C GLU A 26 3.45 -12.87 18.33
N ILE A 27 3.04 -11.68 18.80
CA ILE A 27 1.80 -11.02 18.38
C ILE A 27 1.87 -10.70 16.88
N ILE A 28 2.91 -10.04 16.40
CA ILE A 28 3.06 -9.64 14.99
C ILE A 28 3.03 -10.85 14.05
N MET A 29 3.68 -11.95 14.43
CA MET A 29 3.76 -13.15 13.61
C MET A 29 2.49 -14.01 13.65
N SER A 30 1.65 -13.86 14.67
CA SER A 30 0.40 -14.65 14.80
C SER A 30 -0.84 -13.89 14.32
N LEU A 31 -0.84 -12.56 14.41
CA LEU A 31 -2.03 -11.76 14.23
C LEU A 31 -2.40 -11.59 12.74
N GLN A 32 -3.62 -11.99 12.39
CA GLN A 32 -4.13 -11.93 11.01
C GLN A 32 -4.93 -10.65 10.70
N GLN A 33 -5.08 -9.76 11.67
CA GLN A 33 -5.83 -8.52 11.55
C GLN A 33 -5.02 -7.31 12.01
N PRO A 34 -5.28 -6.09 11.50
CA PRO A 34 -4.56 -4.90 11.90
C PRO A 34 -4.82 -4.58 13.36
N ALA A 35 -3.79 -4.09 14.02
CA ALA A 35 -3.85 -3.68 15.42
C ALA A 35 -2.91 -2.51 15.69
N ILE A 36 -3.26 -1.75 16.71
CA ILE A 36 -2.48 -0.61 17.18
C ILE A 36 -1.76 -1.03 18.46
N PHE A 37 -0.44 -0.98 18.43
CA PHE A 37 0.38 -1.01 19.63
C PHE A 37 0.39 0.40 20.24
N CYS A 38 -0.06 0.50 21.48
CA CYS A 38 0.02 1.71 22.28
C CYS A 38 1.20 1.59 23.25
N ASN A 39 1.80 2.72 23.61
CA ASN A 39 2.83 2.80 24.67
C ASN A 39 4.08 1.92 24.43
N MET A 40 4.38 1.50 23.20
CA MET A 40 5.59 0.72 22.88
C MET A 40 6.81 1.60 22.55
N VAL A 41 6.59 2.88 22.25
CA VAL A 41 7.61 3.79 21.69
C VAL A 41 7.77 5.08 22.50
N PHE A 42 7.34 5.10 23.77
CA PHE A 42 7.37 6.31 24.59
C PHE A 42 8.80 6.79 24.90
N ASP A 43 9.77 5.89 24.89
CA ASP A 43 11.20 6.11 25.16
C ASP A 43 12.06 6.22 23.90
N TRP A 44 11.46 6.08 22.71
CA TRP A 44 12.19 6.24 21.45
C TRP A 44 12.58 7.71 21.26
N PRO A 45 13.85 8.05 20.95
CA PRO A 45 14.22 9.43 20.65
C PRO A 45 13.39 10.03 19.50
N ALA A 46 13.04 9.21 18.50
CA ALA A 46 12.19 9.63 17.37
C ALA A 46 10.77 10.05 17.81
N ARG A 47 10.32 9.71 19.02
CA ARG A 47 9.02 10.14 19.56
C ARG A 47 8.90 11.66 19.70
N HIS A 48 10.02 12.36 19.82
CA HIS A 48 10.08 13.81 19.95
C HIS A 48 10.35 14.53 18.63
N TRP A 49 10.57 13.78 17.54
CA TRP A 49 10.76 14.38 16.24
C TRP A 49 9.50 15.10 15.75
N ASN A 50 9.73 16.08 14.88
CA ASN A 50 8.71 16.77 14.10
C ASN A 50 9.36 17.31 12.83
N ALA A 51 8.57 17.80 11.89
CA ALA A 51 9.06 18.30 10.61
C ALA A 51 10.05 19.47 10.75
N LYS A 52 9.94 20.32 11.79
CA LYS A 52 10.92 21.38 12.04
C LYS A 52 12.27 20.81 12.48
N HIS A 53 12.27 19.88 13.43
CA HIS A 53 13.47 19.16 13.86
C HIS A 53 14.12 18.44 12.67
N LEU A 54 13.33 17.73 11.85
CA LEU A 54 13.83 17.07 10.65
C LEU A 54 14.43 18.08 9.65
N SER A 55 13.87 19.28 9.54
CA SER A 55 14.41 20.33 8.67
C SER A 55 15.79 20.78 9.13
N GLU A 56 15.98 20.92 10.44
CA GLU A 56 17.27 21.22 11.07
C GLU A 56 18.26 20.08 10.80
N VAL A 57 17.87 18.82 11.03
CA VAL A 57 18.71 17.63 10.78
C VAL A 57 19.09 17.46 9.31
N LEU A 58 18.20 17.82 8.38
CA LEU A 58 18.48 17.72 6.94
C LEU A 58 19.36 18.86 6.42
N HIS A 59 19.50 19.96 7.14
CA HIS A 59 20.36 21.11 6.81
C HIS A 59 20.25 21.56 5.34
N GLY A 60 19.02 21.82 4.87
CA GLY A 60 18.79 22.32 3.51
C GLY A 60 18.97 21.27 2.40
N LYS A 61 19.07 19.97 2.73
CA LYS A 61 18.99 18.90 1.73
C LYS A 61 17.67 19.00 0.97
N GLN A 62 17.75 19.03 -0.36
CA GLN A 62 16.57 18.96 -1.22
C GLN A 62 16.02 17.53 -1.23
N ILE A 63 14.71 17.42 -1.12
CA ILE A 63 13.97 16.17 -1.24
C ILE A 63 12.79 16.36 -2.20
N ARG A 64 12.41 15.26 -2.85
CA ARG A 64 11.30 15.24 -3.78
C ARG A 64 9.96 15.19 -3.05
N PHE A 65 9.08 16.14 -3.34
CA PHE A 65 7.69 16.15 -2.93
C PHE A 65 6.78 15.84 -4.11
N ARG A 66 5.87 14.88 -3.91
CA ARG A 66 4.73 14.65 -4.78
C ARG A 66 3.65 15.69 -4.50
N MET A 67 3.18 16.34 -5.55
CA MET A 67 2.16 17.37 -5.51
C MET A 67 0.88 16.82 -6.11
N GLY A 68 -0.16 16.76 -5.31
CA GLY A 68 -1.46 16.28 -5.73
C GLY A 68 -2.59 17.23 -5.39
N MET A 69 -3.70 17.10 -6.09
CA MET A 69 -4.87 17.95 -5.88
C MET A 69 -5.71 17.43 -4.71
N LYS A 70 -6.23 18.36 -3.90
CA LYS A 70 -7.15 18.07 -2.78
C LYS A 70 -8.56 17.69 -3.22
N ASN A 71 -8.86 17.71 -4.51
CA ASN A 71 -10.18 17.33 -5.02
C ASN A 71 -10.41 15.82 -4.89
N THR A 72 -11.62 15.46 -4.47
CA THR A 72 -12.03 14.06 -4.35
C THR A 72 -12.65 13.59 -5.65
N ASN A 73 -11.82 13.10 -6.57
CA ASN A 73 -12.30 12.45 -7.79
C ASN A 73 -12.75 11.01 -7.51
N THR A 74 -13.56 10.46 -8.43
CA THR A 74 -13.98 9.05 -8.38
C THR A 74 -12.88 8.09 -8.83
N VAL A 75 -11.81 8.62 -9.43
CA VAL A 75 -10.62 7.90 -9.86
C VAL A 75 -9.51 8.14 -8.83
N PRO A 76 -8.78 7.09 -8.40
CA PRO A 76 -7.60 7.25 -7.56
C PRO A 76 -6.58 8.21 -8.16
N GLN A 77 -5.97 9.04 -7.32
CA GLN A 77 -4.89 9.93 -7.74
C GLN A 77 -3.55 9.21 -7.61
N PHE A 78 -3.23 8.41 -8.63
CA PHE A 78 -1.95 7.71 -8.70
C PHE A 78 -0.78 8.69 -8.87
N GLU A 79 0.41 8.24 -8.46
CA GLU A 79 1.68 8.95 -8.56
C GLU A 79 2.00 9.41 -9.99
N THR A 80 1.57 8.64 -10.99
CA THR A 80 1.70 8.97 -12.43
C THR A 80 0.90 10.21 -12.86
N THR A 81 -0.14 10.58 -12.10
CA THR A 81 -0.99 11.74 -12.37
C THR A 81 -0.58 12.98 -11.55
N CYS A 82 0.39 12.82 -10.65
CA CYS A 82 0.87 13.87 -9.78
C CYS A 82 2.03 14.64 -10.42
N SER A 83 2.21 15.89 -9.99
CA SER A 83 3.43 16.65 -10.30
C SER A 83 4.46 16.46 -9.19
N TYR A 84 5.72 16.85 -9.44
CA TYR A 84 6.79 16.73 -8.45
C TYR A 84 7.57 18.03 -8.34
N VAL A 85 8.11 18.27 -7.14
CA VAL A 85 8.97 19.41 -6.87
C VAL A 85 10.13 18.97 -5.97
N GLU A 86 11.35 19.37 -6.32
CA GLU A 86 12.50 19.26 -5.43
C GLU A 86 12.54 20.51 -4.56
N ALA A 87 12.51 20.33 -3.25
CA ALA A 87 12.53 21.42 -2.29
C ALA A 87 13.14 20.98 -0.96
N THR A 88 13.57 21.94 -0.16
CA THR A 88 13.96 21.70 1.22
C THR A 88 12.72 21.52 2.11
N LEU A 89 12.91 20.87 3.27
CA LEU A 89 11.83 20.74 4.24
C LEU A 89 11.41 22.10 4.83
N GLU A 90 12.34 23.06 4.93
CA GLU A 90 12.05 24.44 5.31
C GLU A 90 11.11 25.14 4.31
N GLU A 91 11.38 25.00 3.01
CA GLU A 91 10.51 25.55 1.96
C GLU A 91 9.12 24.90 1.98
N PHE A 92 9.03 23.59 2.25
CA PHE A 92 7.74 22.91 2.45
C PHE A 92 6.98 23.46 3.66
N LEU A 93 7.67 23.66 4.79
CA LEU A 93 7.08 24.21 6.00
C LEU A 93 6.56 25.63 5.77
N ASN A 94 7.34 26.46 5.07
CA ASN A 94 6.93 27.82 4.72
C ASN A 94 5.71 27.80 3.79
N TRP A 95 5.70 26.98 2.74
CA TRP A 95 4.55 26.81 1.84
C TRP A 95 3.30 26.31 2.58
N ASN A 96 3.47 25.44 3.58
CA ASN A 96 2.34 24.88 4.32
C ASN A 96 1.77 25.81 5.39
N CYS A 97 2.56 26.77 5.88
CA CYS A 97 2.16 27.77 6.87
C CYS A 97 1.64 29.06 6.21
N ASP A 98 2.37 29.59 5.23
CA ASP A 98 2.08 30.85 4.57
C ASP A 98 1.22 30.58 3.33
N GLN A 99 -0.11 30.69 3.50
CA GLN A 99 -1.12 30.61 2.42
C GLN A 99 -1.00 31.73 1.36
N SER A 100 0.11 32.47 1.33
CA SER A 100 0.43 33.44 0.29
C SER A 100 1.10 32.73 -0.89
N ARG A 101 0.97 33.26 -2.11
CA ARG A 101 1.71 32.78 -3.29
C ARG A 101 3.21 33.04 -3.07
N GLY A 102 3.86 32.15 -2.33
CA GLY A 102 5.25 32.28 -1.93
C GLY A 102 6.20 32.21 -3.12
N SER A 103 7.36 32.85 -2.97
CA SER A 103 8.53 32.57 -3.79
C SER A 103 9.07 31.17 -3.49
N GLY A 104 9.83 30.59 -4.43
CA GLY A 104 10.49 29.29 -4.24
C GLY A 104 9.87 28.15 -5.07
N PRO A 105 10.27 26.90 -4.80
CA PRO A 105 9.91 25.74 -5.62
C PRO A 105 8.39 25.51 -5.70
N PHE A 106 7.65 25.82 -4.63
CA PHE A 106 6.21 25.60 -4.55
C PHE A 106 5.33 26.70 -5.17
N ARG A 107 5.92 27.75 -5.78
CA ARG A 107 5.19 28.95 -6.27
C ARG A 107 4.01 28.69 -7.21
N ASN A 108 4.01 27.55 -7.92
CA ASN A 108 2.97 27.17 -8.87
C ASN A 108 1.83 26.34 -8.24
N TYR A 109 1.95 26.00 -6.95
CA TYR A 109 1.01 25.13 -6.25
C TYR A 109 0.31 25.91 -5.15
N ASP A 110 -0.96 26.26 -5.39
CA ASP A 110 -1.80 26.92 -4.40
C ASP A 110 -2.08 25.96 -3.23
N HIS A 111 -1.69 26.34 -2.01
CA HIS A 111 -1.89 25.52 -0.81
C HIS A 111 -3.35 25.14 -0.60
N SER A 112 -4.31 25.97 -0.98
CA SER A 112 -5.74 25.65 -0.85
C SER A 112 -6.19 24.52 -1.79
N GLN A 113 -5.48 24.32 -2.91
CA GLN A 113 -5.83 23.37 -3.96
C GLN A 113 -4.97 22.11 -3.95
N PHE A 114 -3.72 22.23 -3.49
CA PHE A 114 -2.73 21.15 -3.54
C PHE A 114 -2.35 20.67 -2.14
N TRP A 115 -2.04 19.39 -2.05
CA TRP A 115 -1.26 18.80 -0.96
C TRP A 115 0.14 18.44 -1.48
N ALA A 116 1.11 18.38 -0.57
CA ALA A 116 2.46 17.92 -0.84
C ALA A 116 2.79 16.72 0.04
N TYR A 117 3.49 15.74 -0.53
CA TYR A 117 3.88 14.53 0.16
C TYR A 117 5.32 14.13 -0.18
N ALA A 118 6.19 14.10 0.82
CA ALA A 118 7.48 13.44 0.73
C ALA A 118 7.29 11.99 1.17
N ASP A 119 6.95 11.14 0.21
CA ASP A 119 6.77 9.69 0.35
C ASP A 119 8.06 8.92 -0.02
N TYR A 120 8.15 7.67 0.46
CA TYR A 120 9.24 6.74 0.18
C TYR A 120 10.65 7.29 0.45
N LYS A 121 10.83 8.07 1.53
CA LYS A 121 12.16 8.58 1.89
C LYS A 121 12.91 7.58 2.76
N TYR A 122 13.60 6.65 2.09
CA TYR A 122 14.49 5.70 2.74
C TYR A 122 15.54 6.44 3.60
N PHE A 123 15.59 6.10 4.88
CA PHE A 123 16.51 6.73 5.83
C PHE A 123 17.96 6.64 5.38
N VAL A 124 18.37 5.48 4.83
CA VAL A 124 19.74 5.26 4.35
C VAL A 124 20.16 6.28 3.31
N SER A 125 19.28 6.66 2.39
CA SER A 125 19.53 7.68 1.35
C SER A 125 19.30 9.09 1.88
N LEU A 126 18.34 9.26 2.79
CA LEU A 126 17.99 10.57 3.32
C LEU A 126 19.06 11.11 4.29
N PHE A 127 19.59 10.25 5.17
CA PHE A 127 20.53 10.58 6.24
C PHE A 127 21.92 9.95 6.05
N GLU A 128 22.38 9.72 4.82
CA GLU A 128 23.66 9.08 4.47
C GLU A 128 24.86 9.52 5.36
N ASN A 129 24.94 10.82 5.66
CA ASN A 129 26.02 11.42 6.44
C ASN A 129 25.70 11.62 7.94
N LYS A 130 24.57 11.11 8.42
CA LYS A 130 24.04 11.30 9.78
C LYS A 130 23.51 9.99 10.36
N THR A 131 24.38 8.99 10.42
CA THR A 131 24.02 7.62 10.82
C THR A 131 23.51 7.51 12.25
N ASP A 132 23.80 8.47 13.13
CA ASP A 132 23.32 8.47 14.51
C ASP A 132 21.78 8.51 14.59
N VAL A 133 21.15 9.18 13.62
CA VAL A 133 19.68 9.29 13.46
C VAL A 133 19.02 7.92 13.32
N PHE A 134 19.75 6.91 12.85
CA PHE A 134 19.21 5.55 12.72
C PHE A 134 18.90 4.91 14.08
N ARG A 135 19.60 5.32 15.14
CA ARG A 135 19.43 4.77 16.49
C ARG A 135 18.21 5.34 17.22
N ASP A 136 17.60 6.38 16.69
CA ASP A 136 16.41 7.02 17.27
C ASP A 136 15.14 6.20 17.04
N VAL A 137 15.20 5.20 16.15
CA VAL A 137 14.13 4.27 15.80
C VAL A 137 14.58 2.86 16.18
N ILE A 138 13.81 2.16 17.01
CA ILE A 138 14.29 0.99 17.76
C ILE A 138 13.38 -0.23 17.51
N TRP A 139 13.26 -0.69 16.26
CA TRP A 139 12.38 -1.82 15.90
C TRP A 139 12.71 -3.14 16.62
N SER A 140 13.89 -3.24 17.25
CA SER A 140 14.20 -4.32 18.19
C SER A 140 13.22 -4.45 19.36
N ASP A 141 12.53 -3.37 19.75
CA ASP A 141 11.47 -3.44 20.77
C ASP A 141 10.23 -4.24 20.32
N PHE A 142 10.10 -4.46 19.01
CA PHE A 142 9.08 -5.32 18.42
C PHE A 142 9.62 -6.73 18.10
N GLY A 143 10.81 -7.07 18.61
CA GLY A 143 11.46 -8.37 18.46
C GLY A 143 12.18 -8.60 17.13
N PHE A 144 12.59 -7.51 16.47
CA PHE A 144 13.43 -7.53 15.27
C PHE A 144 14.83 -7.01 15.61
N PRO A 145 15.69 -7.84 16.23
CA PRO A 145 17.01 -7.40 16.68
C PRO A 145 17.85 -6.89 15.50
N GLY A 146 18.55 -5.78 15.72
CA GLY A 146 19.37 -5.12 14.70
C GLY A 146 18.59 -4.20 13.75
N ARG A 147 17.26 -4.32 13.69
CA ARG A 147 16.41 -3.48 12.83
C ARG A 147 16.19 -2.11 13.47
N ASN A 148 16.49 -1.04 12.73
CA ASN A 148 16.42 0.35 13.20
C ASN A 148 16.07 1.30 12.05
N GLY A 149 16.47 2.58 12.15
CA GLY A 149 16.28 3.55 11.08
C GLY A 149 16.84 3.10 9.72
N ARG A 150 17.85 2.23 9.65
CA ARG A 150 18.41 1.73 8.38
C ARG A 150 17.37 1.00 7.52
N GLU A 151 16.47 0.25 8.14
CA GLU A 151 15.40 -0.49 7.48
C GLU A 151 14.07 0.26 7.56
N SER A 152 14.14 1.59 7.61
CA SER A 152 12.98 2.46 7.77
C SER A 152 12.81 3.45 6.63
N THR A 153 11.54 3.80 6.40
CA THR A 153 11.14 4.82 5.44
C THR A 153 10.40 5.95 6.16
N LEU A 154 10.76 7.19 5.83
CA LEU A 154 10.16 8.41 6.34
C LEU A 154 9.07 8.92 5.39
N TRP A 155 7.99 9.41 5.97
CA TRP A 155 6.87 10.00 5.24
C TRP A 155 6.48 11.33 5.88
N ILE A 156 6.46 12.41 5.08
CA ILE A 156 6.09 13.75 5.55
C ILE A 156 5.03 14.32 4.63
N GLY A 157 3.83 14.59 5.14
CA GLY A 157 2.69 15.04 4.33
C GLY A 157 2.00 16.28 4.88
N SER A 158 1.46 17.11 3.98
CA SER A 158 0.49 18.16 4.34
C SER A 158 -0.92 17.59 4.47
N LEU A 159 -1.86 18.40 4.98
CA LEU A 159 -3.29 18.04 5.02
C LEU A 159 -3.82 17.57 3.64
N GLY A 160 -4.44 16.39 3.61
CA GLY A 160 -5.02 15.75 2.41
C GLY A 160 -4.01 14.91 1.60
N ALA A 161 -2.72 14.95 1.93
CA ALA A 161 -1.74 14.07 1.30
C ALA A 161 -2.07 12.61 1.58
N HIS A 162 -2.12 11.78 0.53
CA HIS A 162 -2.58 10.40 0.64
C HIS A 162 -1.85 9.43 -0.28
N THR A 163 -1.88 8.17 0.09
CA THR A 163 -1.49 7.04 -0.76
C THR A 163 -2.77 6.32 -1.22
N PRO A 164 -2.97 6.11 -2.54
CA PRO A 164 -4.08 5.34 -3.07
C PRO A 164 -4.23 3.96 -2.42
N CYS A 165 -5.41 3.36 -2.50
CA CYS A 165 -5.65 2.04 -1.92
C CYS A 165 -4.79 0.98 -2.64
N HIS A 166 -3.97 0.26 -1.89
CA HIS A 166 -3.09 -0.81 -2.38
C HIS A 166 -2.89 -1.88 -1.30
N LEU A 167 -2.35 -3.02 -1.69
CA LEU A 167 -1.72 -3.95 -0.75
C LEU A 167 -0.23 -4.10 -1.09
N ASP A 168 0.55 -4.44 -0.08
CA ASP A 168 1.96 -4.81 -0.23
C ASP A 168 2.03 -6.31 -0.61
N SER A 169 2.71 -6.65 -1.72
CA SER A 169 2.83 -8.03 -2.24
C SER A 169 3.55 -8.97 -1.27
N TYR A 170 4.49 -8.42 -0.48
CA TYR A 170 5.31 -9.17 0.46
C TYR A 170 5.57 -8.40 1.76
N GLY A 171 5.93 -9.14 2.81
CA GLY A 171 6.14 -8.63 4.16
C GLY A 171 4.85 -8.27 4.91
N CYS A 172 5.04 -7.72 6.10
CA CYS A 172 4.04 -6.97 6.84
C CYS A 172 4.63 -5.62 7.26
N ASN A 173 3.79 -4.67 7.70
CA ASN A 173 4.24 -3.30 7.95
C ASN A 173 4.01 -2.88 9.40
N LEU A 174 5.02 -2.26 10.00
CA LEU A 174 4.91 -1.54 11.28
C LEU A 174 5.04 -0.05 11.01
N VAL A 175 4.01 0.72 11.33
CA VAL A 175 3.94 2.15 11.03
C VAL A 175 3.84 2.96 12.31
N PHE A 176 4.93 3.63 12.65
CA PHE A 176 5.02 4.56 13.77
C PHE A 176 4.59 5.97 13.36
N GLN A 177 3.52 6.48 13.99
CA GLN A 177 3.10 7.87 13.80
C GLN A 177 3.85 8.79 14.75
N VAL A 178 4.63 9.72 14.20
CA VAL A 178 5.52 10.61 14.95
C VAL A 178 4.85 11.96 15.23
N GLN A 179 4.34 12.61 14.18
CA GLN A 179 3.71 13.93 14.25
C GLN A 179 2.40 13.93 13.48
N GLY A 180 1.38 14.63 14.00
CA GLY A 180 0.06 14.72 13.38
C GLY A 180 -0.64 13.36 13.30
N ARG A 181 -1.86 13.35 12.77
CA ARG A 181 -2.68 12.16 12.63
C ARG A 181 -2.84 11.75 11.17
N LYS A 182 -2.84 10.44 10.93
CA LYS A 182 -3.21 9.84 9.64
C LYS A 182 -4.45 8.97 9.81
N ARG A 183 -5.39 9.08 8.87
CA ARG A 183 -6.54 8.17 8.75
C ARG A 183 -6.17 7.01 7.85
N TRP A 184 -6.49 5.80 8.29
CA TRP A 184 -6.31 4.57 7.54
C TRP A 184 -7.67 3.95 7.25
N HIS A 185 -7.86 3.54 6.01
CA HIS A 185 -8.93 2.64 5.60
C HIS A 185 -8.27 1.32 5.18
N LEU A 186 -8.55 0.27 5.93
CA LEU A 186 -8.00 -1.05 5.80
C LEU A 186 -9.09 -2.00 5.30
N PHE A 187 -8.75 -2.93 4.43
CA PHE A 187 -9.67 -3.98 3.99
C PHE A 187 -8.96 -5.33 4.06
N PRO A 188 -9.65 -6.37 4.54
CA PRO A 188 -9.07 -7.70 4.67
C PRO A 188 -8.73 -8.30 3.28
N PRO A 189 -7.75 -9.21 3.18
CA PRO A 189 -7.37 -9.83 1.90
C PRO A 189 -8.54 -10.47 1.14
N GLU A 190 -9.54 -10.98 1.85
CA GLU A 190 -10.77 -11.57 1.32
C GLU A 190 -11.60 -10.58 0.48
N ASP A 191 -11.43 -9.27 0.67
CA ASP A 191 -12.09 -8.22 -0.11
C ASP A 191 -11.42 -7.92 -1.45
N THR A 192 -10.30 -8.59 -1.78
CA THR A 192 -9.59 -8.42 -3.06
C THR A 192 -10.52 -8.43 -4.29
N PRO A 193 -11.50 -9.36 -4.42
CA PRO A 193 -12.42 -9.36 -5.56
C PRO A 193 -13.33 -8.12 -5.65
N PHE A 194 -13.51 -7.39 -4.54
CA PHE A 194 -14.36 -6.20 -4.44
C PHE A 194 -13.58 -4.90 -4.62
N LEU A 195 -12.24 -4.96 -4.60
CA LEU A 195 -11.32 -3.83 -4.69
C LEU A 195 -10.72 -3.63 -6.08
N TYR A 196 -11.05 -4.50 -7.04
CA TYR A 196 -10.67 -4.36 -8.45
C TYR A 196 -9.14 -4.16 -8.63
N PRO A 197 -8.33 -5.18 -8.32
CA PRO A 197 -6.87 -5.08 -8.34
C PRO A 197 -6.34 -4.70 -9.72
N THR A 198 -5.24 -3.95 -9.73
CA THR A 198 -4.44 -3.64 -10.91
C THR A 198 -2.97 -3.56 -10.55
N ARG A 199 -2.12 -3.93 -11.51
CA ARG A 199 -0.68 -3.72 -11.44
C ARG A 199 -0.22 -2.52 -12.26
N ILE A 200 -1.15 -1.67 -12.72
CA ILE A 200 -0.87 -0.51 -13.56
C ILE A 200 -1.44 0.76 -12.91
N PRO A 201 -0.60 1.79 -12.64
CA PRO A 201 0.85 1.80 -12.88
C PRO A 201 1.59 0.78 -12.02
N TYR A 202 2.63 0.18 -12.60
CA TYR A 202 3.46 -0.82 -11.95
C TYR A 202 4.43 -0.14 -11.01
N GLU A 203 4.39 -0.56 -9.75
CA GLU A 203 5.38 -0.31 -8.71
C GLU A 203 5.74 -1.68 -8.15
N GLU A 204 7.03 -1.96 -7.98
CA GLU A 204 7.46 -3.18 -7.30
C GLU A 204 6.80 -3.24 -5.92
N SER A 205 6.36 -4.43 -5.52
CA SER A 205 5.78 -4.72 -4.20
C SER A 205 4.38 -4.14 -3.94
N SER A 206 3.75 -3.47 -4.90
CA SER A 206 2.41 -2.91 -4.73
C SER A 206 1.39 -3.49 -5.73
N VAL A 207 0.21 -3.88 -5.22
CA VAL A 207 -1.00 -4.11 -6.03
C VAL A 207 -2.01 -3.01 -5.71
N PHE A 208 -2.35 -2.20 -6.69
CA PHE A 208 -3.26 -1.07 -6.51
C PHE A 208 -4.72 -1.46 -6.73
N SER A 209 -5.61 -0.65 -6.18
CA SER A 209 -7.04 -0.71 -6.45
C SER A 209 -7.39 0.26 -7.58
N LYS A 210 -8.20 -0.19 -8.57
CA LYS A 210 -8.71 0.70 -9.64
C LYS A 210 -9.71 1.74 -9.11
N ILE A 211 -10.17 1.63 -7.85
CA ILE A 211 -11.27 2.42 -7.32
C ILE A 211 -10.81 3.43 -6.25
N SER A 212 -11.43 4.61 -6.25
CA SER A 212 -11.29 5.54 -5.14
C SER A 212 -12.11 5.02 -3.96
N VAL A 213 -11.46 4.49 -2.92
CA VAL A 213 -12.17 3.96 -1.75
C VAL A 213 -12.87 5.05 -0.92
N VAL A 214 -12.42 6.30 -1.03
CA VAL A 214 -13.02 7.46 -0.35
C VAL A 214 -14.17 8.09 -1.13
N ASN A 215 -14.20 7.95 -2.46
CA ASN A 215 -15.28 8.43 -3.33
C ASN A 215 -15.55 7.45 -4.47
N PRO A 216 -16.14 6.26 -4.20
CA PRO A 216 -16.23 5.19 -5.18
C PRO A 216 -17.29 5.45 -6.27
N ASP A 217 -16.94 5.23 -7.54
CA ASP A 217 -17.94 5.12 -8.61
C ASP A 217 -18.62 3.75 -8.58
N LEU A 218 -19.68 3.65 -7.78
CA LEU A 218 -20.44 2.41 -7.61
C LEU A 218 -21.30 1.99 -8.82
N LYS A 219 -21.34 2.81 -9.89
CA LYS A 219 -21.94 2.41 -11.17
C LYS A 219 -20.96 1.56 -11.97
N CYS A 220 -19.70 2.00 -12.03
CA CYS A 220 -18.64 1.26 -12.71
C CYS A 220 -18.12 0.07 -11.87
N PHE A 221 -18.11 0.22 -10.54
CA PHE A 221 -17.51 -0.73 -9.61
C PHE A 221 -18.50 -1.22 -8.54
N PRO A 222 -19.61 -1.86 -8.94
CA PRO A 222 -20.71 -2.16 -8.02
C PRO A 222 -20.37 -3.17 -6.92
N GLN A 223 -19.35 -4.03 -7.12
CA GLN A 223 -18.96 -5.04 -6.13
C GLN A 223 -18.31 -4.43 -4.89
N PHE A 224 -17.78 -3.21 -4.97
CA PHE A 224 -17.17 -2.54 -3.82
C PHE A 224 -18.12 -2.37 -2.63
N ARG A 225 -19.44 -2.37 -2.86
CA ARG A 225 -20.46 -2.37 -1.79
C ARG A 225 -20.32 -3.54 -0.81
N LYS A 226 -19.65 -4.63 -1.22
CA LYS A 226 -19.44 -5.83 -0.41
C LYS A 226 -18.15 -5.75 0.43
N ALA A 227 -17.26 -4.81 0.15
CA ALA A 227 -16.01 -4.67 0.89
C ALA A 227 -16.28 -4.15 2.30
N GLN A 228 -15.68 -4.78 3.30
CA GLN A 228 -15.76 -4.43 4.70
C GLN A 228 -14.58 -3.53 5.09
N ARG A 229 -14.86 -2.24 5.24
CA ARG A 229 -13.85 -1.25 5.64
C ARG A 229 -13.56 -1.29 7.13
N HIS A 230 -12.30 -1.37 7.49
CA HIS A 230 -11.77 -1.15 8.84
C HIS A 230 -11.14 0.25 8.90
N THR A 231 -11.57 1.12 9.82
CA THR A 231 -11.08 2.52 9.87
C THR A 231 -10.40 2.81 11.19
N VAL A 232 -9.22 3.45 11.13
CA VAL A 232 -8.49 3.94 12.30
C VAL A 232 -7.89 5.31 12.03
N THR A 233 -7.89 6.17 13.04
CA THR A 233 -7.04 7.36 13.07
C THR A 233 -5.82 7.05 13.92
N LEU A 234 -4.65 6.98 13.29
CA LEU A 234 -3.38 6.72 13.96
C LEU A 234 -2.84 8.01 14.56
N ASN A 235 -2.60 8.02 15.87
CA ASN A 235 -2.19 9.19 16.65
C ASN A 235 -0.68 9.18 16.93
N PRO A 236 -0.05 10.36 17.17
CA PRO A 236 1.35 10.44 17.58
C PRO A 236 1.68 9.54 18.77
N GLY A 237 2.70 8.70 18.64
CA GLY A 237 3.11 7.72 19.66
C GLY A 237 2.49 6.33 19.51
N GLN A 238 1.61 6.13 18.53
CA GLN A 238 1.05 4.81 18.23
C GLN A 238 1.80 4.14 17.08
N VAL A 239 1.84 2.80 17.11
CA VAL A 239 2.37 1.97 16.03
C VAL A 239 1.25 1.11 15.47
N LEU A 240 0.93 1.26 14.19
CA LEU A 240 -0.02 0.41 13.48
C LEU A 240 0.72 -0.79 12.91
N PHE A 241 0.24 -1.98 13.21
CA PHE A 241 0.59 -3.20 12.49
C PHE A 241 -0.41 -3.42 11.35
N VAL A 242 0.11 -3.54 10.13
CA VAL A 242 -0.63 -3.92 8.92
C VAL A 242 -0.15 -5.32 8.53
N PRO A 243 -1.00 -6.35 8.67
CA PRO A 243 -0.64 -7.70 8.28
C PRO A 243 -0.43 -7.82 6.78
N ARG A 244 0.24 -8.89 6.38
CA ARG A 244 0.45 -9.25 4.97
C ARG A 244 -0.86 -9.17 4.19
N HIS A 245 -0.79 -8.62 2.97
CA HIS A 245 -1.88 -8.55 1.99
C HIS A 245 -3.12 -7.74 2.40
N TRP A 246 -3.10 -7.07 3.55
CA TRP A 246 -4.16 -6.14 3.90
C TRP A 246 -4.11 -4.91 2.99
N TRP A 247 -5.22 -4.66 2.33
CA TRP A 247 -5.41 -3.47 1.52
C TRP A 247 -5.51 -2.26 2.43
N HIS A 248 -4.88 -1.16 2.02
CA HIS A 248 -4.84 0.05 2.82
C HIS A 248 -4.80 1.32 1.96
N TYR A 249 -5.61 2.30 2.38
CA TYR A 249 -5.56 3.69 1.94
C TYR A 249 -5.22 4.56 3.15
N VAL A 250 -4.36 5.55 2.94
CA VAL A 250 -3.83 6.38 4.03
C VAL A 250 -3.94 7.85 3.67
N GLU A 251 -4.49 8.67 4.57
CA GLU A 251 -4.67 10.12 4.38
C GLU A 251 -4.11 10.90 5.58
N SER A 252 -3.36 11.95 5.31
CA SER A 252 -2.95 12.95 6.30
C SER A 252 -4.13 13.86 6.67
N ILE A 253 -4.57 13.83 7.92
CA ILE A 253 -5.76 14.59 8.36
C ILE A 253 -5.43 15.81 9.23
N ASP A 254 -4.15 15.99 9.57
CA ASP A 254 -3.64 17.19 10.23
C ASP A 254 -2.75 18.02 9.26
N PRO A 255 -2.50 19.31 9.54
CA PRO A 255 -1.73 20.19 8.66
C PRO A 255 -0.35 19.67 8.27
N ILE A 256 0.33 18.98 9.18
CA ILE A 256 1.63 18.33 8.96
C ILE A 256 1.57 16.96 9.63
N THR A 257 1.94 15.92 8.87
CA THR A 257 2.12 14.58 9.41
C THR A 257 3.55 14.10 9.18
N VAL A 258 4.07 13.34 10.14
CA VAL A 258 5.32 12.58 10.01
C VAL A 258 5.06 11.17 10.49
N SER A 259 5.38 10.18 9.67
CA SER A 259 5.37 8.77 10.05
C SER A 259 6.65 8.08 9.60
N ILE A 260 7.03 7.04 10.33
CA ILE A 260 8.17 6.16 10.02
C ILE A 260 7.60 4.76 9.95
N ASN A 261 7.93 3.99 8.91
CA ASN A 261 7.55 2.59 8.88
C ASN A 261 8.77 1.68 8.66
N SER A 262 8.60 0.42 9.02
CA SER A 262 9.49 -0.67 8.60
C SER A 262 8.65 -1.81 8.06
N TRP A 263 8.99 -2.25 6.86
CA TRP A 263 8.52 -3.53 6.34
C TRP A 263 9.29 -4.64 7.01
N ILE A 264 8.60 -5.67 7.46
CA ILE A 264 9.19 -6.87 8.07
C ILE A 264 9.07 -7.99 7.05
N GLU A 265 10.19 -8.61 6.71
CA GLU A 265 10.19 -9.78 5.82
C GLU A 265 9.58 -11.00 6.52
N LEU A 266 8.83 -11.79 5.75
CA LEU A 266 8.19 -13.04 6.18
C LEU A 266 8.75 -14.21 5.35
N GLU A 267 8.67 -15.43 5.89
CA GLU A 267 9.17 -16.63 5.19
C GLU A 267 8.39 -16.88 3.88
N GLU A 268 7.10 -16.53 3.84
CA GLU A 268 6.23 -16.64 2.66
C GLU A 268 6.60 -15.65 1.53
N ASP A 269 7.51 -14.71 1.77
CA ASP A 269 7.89 -13.68 0.80
C ASP A 269 8.65 -14.22 -0.40
N HIS A 270 9.38 -15.33 -0.24
CA HIS A 270 10.23 -15.85 -1.31
C HIS A 270 9.42 -16.18 -2.57
N GLN A 271 8.24 -16.79 -2.43
CA GLN A 271 7.38 -17.07 -3.59
C GLN A 271 6.80 -15.78 -4.18
N ALA A 272 6.32 -14.86 -3.33
CA ALA A 272 5.77 -13.59 -3.78
C ALA A 272 6.81 -12.75 -4.55
N ARG A 273 8.08 -12.81 -4.17
CA ARG A 273 9.18 -12.17 -4.91
C ARG A 273 9.39 -12.76 -6.30
N VAL A 274 9.18 -14.06 -6.49
CA VAL A 274 9.22 -14.68 -7.83
C VAL A 274 8.04 -14.19 -8.68
N GLU A 275 6.84 -14.17 -8.12
CA GLU A 275 5.63 -13.65 -8.79
C GLU A 275 5.80 -12.17 -9.18
N GLU A 276 6.40 -11.38 -8.30
CA GLU A 276 6.72 -9.97 -8.52
C GLU A 276 7.74 -9.79 -9.66
N ALA A 277 8.85 -10.55 -9.65
CA ALA A 277 9.87 -10.48 -10.69
C ALA A 277 9.32 -10.88 -12.08
N ILE A 278 8.40 -11.86 -12.14
CA ILE A 278 7.70 -12.21 -13.38
C ILE A 278 6.82 -11.04 -13.84
N THR A 279 6.04 -10.46 -12.94
CA THR A 279 5.18 -9.30 -13.23
C THR A 279 6.00 -8.15 -13.80
N ARG A 280 7.10 -7.82 -13.13
CA ARG A 280 8.06 -6.80 -13.55
C ARG A 280 8.60 -7.03 -14.95
N MET A 281 9.07 -8.25 -15.21
CA MET A 281 9.63 -8.63 -16.50
C MET A 281 8.61 -8.47 -17.63
N LEU A 282 7.34 -8.87 -17.40
CA LEU A 282 6.26 -8.72 -18.37
C LEU A 282 5.96 -7.25 -18.67
N VAL A 283 5.82 -6.42 -17.63
CA VAL A 283 5.54 -4.98 -17.78
C VAL A 283 6.69 -4.28 -18.52
N CYS A 284 7.94 -4.52 -18.13
CA CYS A 284 9.12 -3.91 -18.74
C CYS A 284 9.33 -4.35 -20.20
N ALA A 285 9.11 -5.63 -20.50
CA ALA A 285 9.24 -6.16 -21.86
C ALA A 285 8.20 -5.52 -22.81
N LEU A 286 6.94 -5.43 -22.36
CA LEU A 286 5.88 -4.80 -23.15
C LEU A 286 6.12 -3.29 -23.30
N LYS A 287 6.54 -2.60 -22.23
CA LYS A 287 6.86 -1.17 -22.27
C LYS A 287 7.97 -0.86 -23.29
N THR A 288 9.01 -1.69 -23.34
CA THR A 288 10.14 -1.49 -24.27
C THR A 288 9.74 -1.73 -25.72
N ALA A 289 8.68 -2.51 -25.96
CA ALA A 289 8.11 -2.75 -27.28
C ALA A 289 7.08 -1.69 -27.71
N GLU A 290 6.70 -0.74 -26.83
CA GLU A 290 5.74 0.31 -27.17
C GLU A 290 6.31 1.35 -28.14
N ASP A 291 5.40 1.89 -28.94
CA ASP A 291 5.65 3.07 -29.78
C ASP A 291 6.07 4.25 -28.89
N PRO A 292 7.20 4.92 -29.15
CA PRO A 292 7.62 6.11 -28.41
C PRO A 292 6.60 7.26 -28.41
N ASP A 293 5.60 7.23 -29.31
CA ASP A 293 4.48 8.18 -29.33
C ASP A 293 3.33 7.82 -28.35
N ASN A 294 3.37 6.66 -27.69
CA ASN A 294 2.38 6.28 -26.67
C ASN A 294 2.72 6.91 -25.31
N THR A 295 1.83 7.77 -24.82
CA THR A 295 2.03 8.60 -23.61
C THR A 295 1.61 7.91 -22.30
N LYS A 296 1.39 6.59 -22.30
CA LYS A 296 0.87 5.88 -21.12
C LYS A 296 1.97 5.60 -20.11
N ALA A 297 1.76 6.07 -18.88
CA ALA A 297 2.65 5.79 -17.76
C ALA A 297 2.32 4.43 -17.14
N TRP A 298 2.83 3.34 -17.73
CA TRP A 298 2.70 2.00 -17.16
C TRP A 298 3.58 1.75 -15.95
N LEU A 299 4.64 2.55 -15.74
CA LEU A 299 5.46 2.49 -14.54
C LEU A 299 5.10 3.65 -13.61
N ASN A 300 5.09 3.37 -12.32
CA ASN A 300 5.00 4.36 -11.28
C ASN A 300 6.28 5.24 -11.30
N PRO A 301 6.21 6.58 -11.14
CA PRO A 301 7.40 7.43 -11.06
C PRO A 301 8.31 7.15 -9.86
N THR A 302 7.86 6.34 -8.89
CA THR A 302 8.65 5.81 -7.78
C THR A 302 9.50 4.59 -8.18
N GLU A 303 9.18 3.94 -9.31
CA GLU A 303 9.95 2.85 -9.88
C GLU A 303 11.21 3.43 -10.56
N ILE A 304 12.35 3.39 -9.87
CA ILE A 304 13.59 4.08 -10.26
C ILE A 304 14.48 3.21 -11.18
N GLU A 305 14.00 2.06 -11.64
CA GLU A 305 14.88 1.02 -12.13
C GLU A 305 15.07 0.96 -13.64
N GLU A 306 16.27 0.52 -14.04
CA GLU A 306 16.58 0.19 -15.42
C GLU A 306 15.67 -0.94 -15.92
N THR A 307 14.86 -0.64 -16.94
CA THR A 307 13.87 -1.56 -17.51
C THR A 307 14.48 -2.57 -18.49
N SER A 308 15.81 -2.73 -18.48
CA SER A 308 16.52 -3.56 -19.46
C SER A 308 16.18 -5.05 -19.29
N HIS A 309 16.22 -5.80 -20.39
CA HIS A 309 15.96 -7.24 -20.34
C HIS A 309 16.93 -7.97 -19.39
N GLU A 310 18.22 -7.62 -19.43
CA GLU A 310 19.26 -8.23 -18.60
C GLU A 310 18.99 -8.03 -17.11
N ILE A 311 18.61 -6.82 -16.70
CA ILE A 311 18.32 -6.51 -15.30
C ILE A 311 17.09 -7.25 -14.81
N ASN A 312 16.01 -7.26 -15.59
CA ASN A 312 14.80 -8.02 -15.22
C ASN A 312 15.07 -9.53 -15.14
N CYS A 313 15.90 -10.09 -16.02
CA CYS A 313 16.35 -11.48 -15.94
C CYS A 313 17.17 -11.75 -14.67
N ARG A 314 18.04 -10.81 -14.27
CA ARG A 314 18.79 -10.92 -13.02
C ARG A 314 17.86 -10.94 -11.80
N TYR A 315 16.91 -10.00 -11.72
CA TYR A 315 15.90 -9.96 -10.66
C TYR A 315 15.14 -11.28 -10.52
N LEU A 316 14.67 -11.84 -11.64
CA LEU A 316 13.96 -13.11 -11.62
C LEU A 316 14.85 -14.27 -11.15
N ASN A 317 16.09 -14.36 -11.64
CA ASN A 317 16.99 -15.42 -11.22
C ASN A 317 17.37 -15.31 -9.74
N GLU A 318 17.60 -14.09 -9.24
CA GLU A 318 17.87 -13.85 -7.81
C GLU A 318 16.69 -14.25 -6.92
N ALA A 319 15.46 -13.87 -7.30
CA ALA A 319 14.25 -14.26 -6.58
C ALA A 319 14.06 -15.79 -6.55
N VAL A 320 14.26 -16.45 -7.69
CA VAL A 320 14.17 -17.92 -7.79
C VAL A 320 15.27 -18.60 -6.96
N SER A 321 16.51 -18.11 -7.03
CA SER A 321 17.61 -18.65 -6.23
C SER A 321 17.34 -18.51 -4.73
N ALA A 322 16.88 -17.34 -4.29
CA ALA A 322 16.54 -17.12 -2.88
C ALA A 322 15.46 -18.09 -2.38
N LEU A 323 14.43 -18.36 -3.20
CA LEU A 323 13.39 -19.35 -2.87
C LEU A 323 13.97 -20.77 -2.71
N PHE A 324 14.86 -21.19 -3.62
CA PHE A 324 15.47 -22.52 -3.52
C PHE A 324 16.45 -22.66 -2.36
N ASP A 325 17.18 -21.61 -2.02
CA ASP A 325 18.05 -21.59 -0.85
C ASP A 325 17.24 -21.64 0.46
N HIS A 326 16.09 -20.96 0.50
CA HIS A 326 15.12 -21.09 1.60
C HIS A 326 14.61 -22.54 1.72
N TYR A 327 14.19 -23.20 0.63
CA TYR A 327 13.80 -24.61 0.69
C TYR A 327 14.91 -25.54 1.16
N ARG A 328 16.18 -25.26 0.79
CA ARG A 328 17.32 -26.08 1.23
C ARG A 328 17.63 -25.89 2.71
N THR A 329 17.49 -24.68 3.24
CA THR A 329 17.73 -24.37 4.65
C THR A 329 16.61 -24.92 5.53
N SER A 330 15.34 -24.73 5.16
CA SER A 330 14.19 -25.32 5.87
C SER A 330 14.32 -26.84 5.99
N LYS A 331 14.67 -27.54 4.89
CA LYS A 331 14.88 -29.00 4.92
C LYS A 331 16.01 -29.43 5.85
N LYS A 332 17.09 -28.65 5.98
CA LYS A 332 18.18 -28.97 6.91
C LYS A 332 17.73 -28.83 8.37
N VAL A 333 17.01 -27.76 8.69
CA VAL A 333 16.45 -27.54 10.03
C VAL A 333 15.50 -28.67 10.41
N ASP A 334 14.62 -29.11 9.50
CA ASP A 334 13.72 -30.24 9.75
C ASP A 334 14.47 -31.54 10.02
N ILE A 335 15.52 -31.83 9.24
CA ILE A 335 16.36 -33.02 9.43
C ILE A 335 17.11 -32.99 10.77
N GLU A 336 17.62 -31.82 11.18
CA GLU A 336 18.30 -31.63 12.47
C GLU A 336 17.33 -31.71 13.66
N ALA A 337 16.09 -31.19 13.52
CA ALA A 337 15.03 -31.31 14.51
C ALA A 337 14.52 -32.77 14.66
N LEU A 338 14.43 -33.50 13.54
CA LEU A 338 14.12 -34.94 13.54
C LEU A 338 15.27 -35.79 14.11
N GLY A 339 16.53 -35.36 13.92
CA GLY A 339 17.71 -36.01 14.50
C GLY A 339 17.86 -35.83 16.01
N THR A 340 17.23 -34.81 16.59
CA THR A 340 17.25 -34.53 18.04
C THR A 340 16.06 -35.15 18.77
N ASN A 341 14.96 -35.42 18.08
CA ASN A 341 13.81 -36.19 18.58
C ASN A 341 13.91 -37.64 18.07
N GLY A 342 14.78 -38.43 18.69
CA GLY A 342 14.98 -39.82 18.31
C GLY A 342 13.74 -40.68 18.55
N GLU A 343 13.01 -41.03 17.50
CA GLU A 343 12.31 -42.31 17.37
C GLU A 343 12.15 -42.71 15.90
N HIS A 344 12.61 -43.93 15.59
CA HIS A 344 12.65 -44.51 14.27
C HIS A 344 11.26 -44.68 13.63
N THR A 345 11.06 -44.10 12.44
CA THR A 345 10.16 -44.73 11.45
C THR A 345 10.68 -44.55 10.03
N LYS A 346 10.53 -45.63 9.24
CA LYS A 346 11.10 -45.84 7.91
C LYS A 346 10.58 -44.85 6.87
N THR A 347 11.48 -44.49 5.96
CA THR A 347 11.26 -43.71 4.74
C THR A 347 10.21 -44.34 3.83
N GLU A 348 9.07 -43.67 3.69
CA GLU A 348 8.21 -43.77 2.50
C GLU A 348 8.23 -42.41 1.79
N GLY A 349 8.46 -42.43 0.47
CA GLY A 349 8.65 -41.23 -0.33
C GLY A 349 7.41 -40.34 -0.34
N LEU A 350 7.59 -39.06 0.05
CA LEU A 350 6.52 -38.08 -0.11
C LEU A 350 6.30 -37.79 -1.59
N ASN A 351 5.16 -38.31 -2.07
CA ASN A 351 4.58 -38.06 -3.37
C ASN A 351 3.99 -36.64 -3.36
N VAL A 352 4.58 -35.71 -4.13
CA VAL A 352 4.07 -34.35 -4.31
C VAL A 352 2.90 -34.40 -5.29
N HIS A 353 1.75 -34.87 -4.83
CA HIS A 353 0.46 -34.74 -5.50
C HIS A 353 -0.62 -34.48 -4.45
N ASN A 354 -1.03 -33.22 -4.34
CA ASN A 354 -2.41 -32.74 -4.14
C ASN A 354 -2.44 -31.42 -3.35
N HIS A 355 -2.60 -30.32 -4.08
CA HIS A 355 -3.46 -29.20 -3.68
C HIS A 355 -4.00 -28.57 -4.96
N MET A 356 -4.84 -29.33 -5.66
CA MET A 356 -5.86 -28.78 -6.55
C MET A 356 -7.19 -29.04 -5.86
N GLU A 357 -7.79 -28.01 -5.27
CA GLU A 357 -9.24 -27.94 -5.16
C GLU A 357 -9.67 -26.48 -5.06
N VAL A 358 -10.65 -26.15 -5.90
CA VAL A 358 -11.33 -24.87 -5.99
C VAL A 358 -12.29 -24.80 -4.80
N GLU A 359 -12.02 -23.97 -3.81
CA GLU A 359 -13.00 -23.72 -2.75
C GLU A 359 -14.15 -22.86 -3.29
N GLN A 360 -15.28 -23.52 -3.57
CA GLN A 360 -16.61 -22.92 -3.49
C GLN A 360 -17.21 -23.26 -2.12
N PRO A 361 -17.80 -22.32 -1.37
CA PRO A 361 -18.46 -22.67 -0.12
C PRO A 361 -19.90 -23.09 -0.41
N HIS A 362 -20.17 -24.39 -0.26
CA HIS A 362 -21.52 -24.87 0.01
C HIS A 362 -21.62 -25.33 1.46
N SER A 363 -22.46 -24.62 2.21
CA SER A 363 -22.81 -24.89 3.59
C SER A 363 -23.54 -26.23 3.71
N GLN A 364 -22.99 -27.18 4.47
CA GLN A 364 -23.80 -28.20 5.14
C GLN A 364 -23.26 -28.45 6.55
N ASN A 365 -24.16 -28.20 7.52
CA ASN A 365 -23.96 -28.40 8.94
C ASN A 365 -23.69 -29.88 9.25
N LEU A 366 -22.56 -30.17 9.90
CA LEU A 366 -22.43 -31.39 10.69
C LEU A 366 -21.70 -31.08 12.01
N THR A 367 -22.48 -31.08 13.08
CA THR A 367 -22.06 -30.95 14.47
C THR A 367 -21.24 -32.16 14.92
N THR A 368 -19.95 -31.95 15.18
CA THR A 368 -19.16 -32.77 16.09
C THR A 368 -18.36 -31.84 17.01
N GLY A 369 -18.68 -31.88 18.29
CA GLY A 369 -18.12 -31.01 19.31
C GLY A 369 -16.67 -31.37 19.60
N THR A 370 -15.78 -30.47 19.20
CA THR A 370 -14.42 -30.39 19.74
C THR A 370 -14.32 -29.07 20.49
N VAL A 371 -14.11 -29.14 21.80
CA VAL A 371 -13.90 -27.97 22.66
C VAL A 371 -12.65 -27.26 22.16
N LYS A 372 -12.82 -26.18 21.39
CA LYS A 372 -11.74 -25.21 21.15
C LYS A 372 -11.43 -24.57 22.50
N GLN A 373 -10.25 -24.82 23.05
CA GLN A 373 -9.67 -23.92 24.03
C GLN A 373 -9.55 -22.56 23.34
N GLU A 374 -10.41 -21.61 23.72
CA GLU A 374 -10.28 -20.22 23.28
C GLU A 374 -8.96 -19.67 23.84
N ALA A 375 -7.97 -19.52 22.97
CA ALA A 375 -6.77 -18.77 23.31
C ALA A 375 -7.21 -17.37 23.76
N ALA A 376 -6.72 -16.92 24.92
CA ALA A 376 -7.03 -15.59 25.42
C ALA A 376 -6.66 -14.55 24.35
N SER A 377 -7.60 -13.66 24.06
CA SER A 377 -7.39 -12.59 23.08
C SER A 377 -6.17 -11.74 23.48
N PRO A 378 -5.21 -11.47 22.57
CA PRO A 378 -4.06 -10.63 22.88
C PRO A 378 -4.44 -9.15 23.05
N PHE A 379 -5.70 -8.79 22.75
CA PHE A 379 -6.16 -7.41 22.76
C PHE A 379 -6.40 -6.87 24.18
N GLY A 380 -6.10 -5.59 24.34
CA GLY A 380 -6.20 -4.86 25.60
C GLY A 380 -5.95 -3.37 25.39
N PRO A 381 -5.73 -2.60 26.47
CA PRO A 381 -5.45 -1.16 26.36
C PRO A 381 -4.19 -0.84 25.54
N ASP A 382 -3.21 -1.75 25.55
CA ASP A 382 -1.92 -1.58 24.87
C ASP A 382 -1.84 -2.25 23.48
N LEU A 383 -2.83 -3.07 23.13
CA LEU A 383 -2.99 -3.66 21.81
C LEU A 383 -4.46 -3.58 21.39
N VAL A 384 -4.79 -2.60 20.54
CA VAL A 384 -6.18 -2.33 20.15
C VAL A 384 -6.44 -2.86 18.74
N PRO A 385 -7.45 -3.72 18.53
CA PRO A 385 -7.80 -4.18 17.19
C PRO A 385 -8.39 -3.04 16.35
N VAL A 386 -8.07 -2.99 15.05
CA VAL A 386 -8.78 -2.09 14.14
C VAL A 386 -10.11 -2.73 13.76
N MET A 387 -11.20 -2.17 14.28
CA MET A 387 -12.54 -2.73 14.11
C MET A 387 -13.14 -2.36 12.74
N PRO A 388 -14.06 -3.19 12.21
CA PRO A 388 -14.88 -2.81 11.06
C PRO A 388 -15.64 -1.51 11.33
N SER A 389 -15.72 -0.66 10.32
CA SER A 389 -16.49 0.59 10.37
C SER A 389 -17.97 0.23 10.31
N SER A 390 -18.78 0.78 11.22
CA SER A 390 -20.24 0.60 11.21
C SER A 390 -20.97 1.51 10.23
N GLU A 391 -20.25 2.39 9.54
CA GLU A 391 -20.83 3.40 8.65
C GLU A 391 -21.07 2.83 7.25
N GLU A 392 -22.33 2.86 6.80
CA GLU A 392 -22.65 2.75 5.38
C GLU A 392 -22.00 3.91 4.61
N PRO A 393 -21.55 3.69 3.35
CA PRO A 393 -20.90 4.73 2.57
C PRO A 393 -21.90 5.85 2.24
N SER A 394 -21.98 6.88 3.09
CA SER A 394 -22.86 8.04 2.90
C SER A 394 -22.12 9.35 3.18
N THR A 395 -21.93 10.11 2.09
CA THR A 395 -22.20 11.54 1.90
C THR A 395 -21.95 12.59 3.00
N GLU A 396 -21.09 12.39 3.99
CA GLU A 396 -20.72 13.45 4.95
C GLU A 396 -19.49 14.26 4.53
N ARG A 397 -19.64 15.10 3.49
CA ARG A 397 -18.83 16.33 3.34
C ARG A 397 -19.53 17.42 2.53
N GLY A 398 -20.85 17.52 2.66
CA GLY A 398 -21.68 18.49 1.94
C GLY A 398 -22.19 19.68 2.76
N ARG A 399 -21.61 20.00 3.92
CA ARG A 399 -22.08 21.13 4.75
C ARG A 399 -20.96 21.97 5.36
N ILE A 400 -20.15 22.60 4.53
CA ILE A 400 -19.54 23.89 4.85
C ILE A 400 -19.58 24.68 3.54
N PHE A 401 -20.12 25.90 3.57
CA PHE A 401 -20.46 26.81 2.46
C PHE A 401 -21.90 26.70 1.92
N GLU A 402 -22.87 27.18 2.71
CA GLU A 402 -24.09 27.80 2.17
C GLU A 402 -23.98 29.32 2.32
N SER A 403 -24.03 30.04 1.20
CA SER A 403 -24.52 31.41 1.15
C SER A 403 -25.18 31.67 -0.22
N ASP A 404 -26.51 31.74 -0.16
CA ASP A 404 -27.47 32.50 -0.97
C ASP A 404 -27.29 32.66 -2.48
N GLY A 405 -28.28 32.16 -3.24
CA GLY A 405 -28.49 32.53 -4.64
C GLY A 405 -29.54 31.72 -5.39
N ASN A 406 -30.82 32.00 -5.11
CA ASN A 406 -32.05 31.76 -5.88
C ASN A 406 -32.16 30.63 -6.94
N SER A 407 -33.19 29.81 -6.70
CA SER A 407 -33.85 28.82 -7.54
C SER A 407 -34.49 29.37 -8.81
N LEU A 408 -34.41 28.61 -9.90
CA LEU A 408 -35.46 28.45 -10.93
C LEU A 408 -35.38 27.06 -11.60
N ASP A 409 -36.55 26.50 -11.87
CA ASP A 409 -36.90 25.13 -12.27
C ASP A 409 -36.37 24.62 -13.63
N GLY A 410 -36.45 23.30 -13.82
CA GLY A 410 -36.64 22.70 -15.15
C GLY A 410 -36.13 21.26 -15.32
N GLU A 411 -37.03 20.28 -15.16
CA GLU A 411 -36.82 18.86 -15.45
C GLU A 411 -36.40 18.57 -16.91
N HIS A 412 -35.41 17.68 -17.11
CA HIS A 412 -35.38 16.78 -18.27
C HIS A 412 -34.62 15.48 -17.97
N PHE A 413 -35.38 14.38 -17.82
CA PHE A 413 -34.87 13.02 -17.74
C PHE A 413 -34.28 12.57 -19.09
N GLY A 414 -32.96 12.59 -19.20
CA GLY A 414 -32.22 11.97 -20.30
C GLY A 414 -31.74 10.57 -19.94
N LYS A 415 -32.32 9.54 -20.56
CA LYS A 415 -31.74 8.18 -20.60
C LYS A 415 -30.37 8.24 -21.29
N SER A 416 -29.28 8.03 -20.56
CA SER A 416 -27.95 7.84 -21.17
C SER A 416 -27.57 6.36 -21.19
N HIS A 417 -27.51 5.79 -22.40
CA HIS A 417 -26.99 4.46 -22.66
C HIS A 417 -25.51 4.34 -22.26
N CYS A 418 -25.22 3.38 -21.39
CA CYS A 418 -23.87 3.03 -20.94
C CYS A 418 -23.22 2.08 -21.96
N THR A 419 -22.58 2.64 -22.97
CA THR A 419 -21.55 1.97 -23.79
C THR A 419 -20.62 3.02 -24.39
N LYS A 420 -19.45 3.22 -23.76
CA LYS A 420 -18.12 3.42 -24.37
C LYS A 420 -17.10 3.84 -23.31
N ARG A 421 -16.03 3.04 -23.22
CA ARG A 421 -14.77 3.32 -22.51
C ARG A 421 -14.39 4.80 -22.60
N GLN A 422 -14.11 5.41 -21.45
CA GLN A 422 -13.63 6.80 -21.39
C GLN A 422 -12.20 6.88 -21.92
N ARG A 423 -12.09 7.38 -23.15
CA ARG A 423 -10.86 7.87 -23.76
C ARG A 423 -10.49 9.17 -23.04
N MET A 424 -9.36 9.21 -22.33
CA MET A 424 -8.75 10.49 -21.94
C MET A 424 -8.46 11.30 -23.21
N MET A 425 -9.07 12.47 -23.35
CA MET A 425 -8.75 13.38 -24.45
C MET A 425 -7.51 14.20 -24.08
N TYR A 426 -6.35 13.76 -24.57
CA TYR A 426 -5.27 14.68 -24.91
C TYR A 426 -5.48 15.11 -26.37
N LYS A 427 -5.75 16.39 -26.60
CA LYS A 427 -5.72 16.97 -27.96
C LYS A 427 -4.27 16.98 -28.44
N SER A 428 -3.91 16.07 -29.33
CA SER A 428 -2.75 16.27 -30.21
C SER A 428 -3.15 16.02 -31.66
N LYS A 429 -2.64 16.89 -32.53
CA LYS A 429 -2.92 16.97 -33.96
C LYS A 429 -2.41 15.71 -34.65
N ASN A 430 -3.30 14.93 -35.24
CA ASN A 430 -3.06 14.11 -36.43
C ASN A 430 -4.41 13.78 -37.06
N ALA A 431 -5.05 14.81 -37.59
CA ALA A 431 -5.95 14.63 -38.73
C ALA A 431 -5.06 14.38 -39.96
N ILE A 432 -5.52 13.53 -40.89
CA ILE A 432 -4.82 13.05 -42.10
C ILE A 432 -4.15 11.68 -41.86
N VAL A 433 -4.96 10.62 -41.71
CA VAL A 433 -4.98 9.44 -42.59
C VAL A 433 -6.33 8.77 -42.33
N GLU A 434 -7.21 8.80 -43.33
CA GLU A 434 -8.45 8.01 -43.53
C GLU A 434 -9.56 8.89 -44.16
N GLN A 435 -9.25 9.44 -45.33
CA GLN A 435 -10.25 9.62 -46.38
C GLN A 435 -9.85 8.69 -47.49
N ILE A 436 -10.53 7.54 -47.59
CA ILE A 436 -10.92 6.78 -48.78
C ILE A 436 -11.46 5.44 -48.26
N ALA A 437 -12.78 5.36 -48.08
CA ALA A 437 -13.60 4.14 -48.16
C ALA A 437 -15.05 4.49 -47.77
N SER A 438 -15.70 5.31 -48.59
CA SER A 438 -17.16 5.39 -48.61
C SER A 438 -17.73 4.12 -49.23
N ASN A 439 -18.70 3.51 -48.54
CA ASN A 439 -19.57 2.39 -48.93
C ASN A 439 -19.01 0.97 -48.73
N SER A 440 -19.19 0.40 -47.53
CA SER A 440 -19.75 -0.96 -47.43
C SER A 440 -20.37 -1.22 -46.04
N THR A 441 -21.53 -1.89 -46.08
CA THR A 441 -22.18 -2.76 -45.08
C THR A 441 -21.66 -2.75 -43.63
N VAL A 442 -22.58 -2.60 -42.67
CA VAL A 442 -22.40 -2.78 -41.23
C VAL A 442 -21.76 -4.14 -40.94
N ALA A 443 -20.43 -4.16 -40.82
CA ALA A 443 -19.67 -5.27 -40.32
C ALA A 443 -19.86 -5.36 -38.80
N PRO A 444 -19.90 -6.57 -38.20
CA PRO A 444 -19.91 -6.69 -36.75
C PRO A 444 -18.67 -5.99 -36.22
N SER A 445 -18.83 -5.11 -35.23
CA SER A 445 -17.71 -4.39 -34.62
C SER A 445 -16.69 -5.42 -34.14
N GLN A 446 -15.59 -5.59 -34.86
CA GLN A 446 -14.49 -6.44 -34.43
C GLN A 446 -13.99 -5.89 -33.10
N THR A 447 -14.17 -6.68 -32.04
CA THR A 447 -13.64 -6.37 -30.72
C THR A 447 -12.13 -6.59 -30.77
N PHE A 448 -11.38 -5.54 -31.10
CA PHE A 448 -9.92 -5.58 -31.04
C PHE A 448 -9.46 -5.60 -29.58
N ILE A 449 -8.56 -6.53 -29.24
CA ILE A 449 -7.88 -6.57 -27.94
C ILE A 449 -6.71 -5.59 -28.00
N SER A 450 -6.69 -4.61 -27.10
CA SER A 450 -5.57 -3.68 -26.98
C SER A 450 -4.41 -4.26 -26.16
N THR A 451 -3.22 -3.66 -26.25
CA THR A 451 -2.07 -4.04 -25.40
C THR A 451 -2.39 -3.92 -23.90
N ASP A 452 -3.16 -2.89 -23.49
CA ASP A 452 -3.62 -2.74 -22.11
C ASP A 452 -4.50 -3.93 -21.67
N ASP A 453 -5.36 -4.44 -22.57
CA ASP A 453 -6.27 -5.55 -22.26
C ASP A 453 -5.47 -6.85 -22.03
N LEU A 454 -4.44 -7.05 -22.85
CA LEU A 454 -3.52 -8.17 -22.69
C LEU A 454 -2.66 -8.01 -21.44
N LEU A 455 -2.13 -6.81 -21.19
CA LEU A 455 -1.28 -6.52 -20.04
C LEU A 455 -2.05 -6.73 -18.73
N ASP A 456 -3.25 -6.16 -18.58
CA ASP A 456 -4.12 -6.33 -17.42
C ASP A 456 -4.40 -7.83 -17.13
N CYS A 457 -4.50 -8.65 -18.18
CA CYS A 457 -4.67 -10.10 -18.05
C CYS A 457 -3.37 -10.78 -17.58
N LEU A 458 -2.24 -10.47 -18.22
CA LEU A 458 -0.94 -11.08 -17.94
C LEU A 458 -0.41 -10.76 -16.54
N VAL A 459 -0.67 -9.54 -16.05
CA VAL A 459 -0.25 -9.08 -14.72
C VAL A 459 -1.29 -9.38 -13.64
N ASN A 460 -2.36 -10.09 -13.97
CA ASN A 460 -3.32 -10.55 -12.97
C ASN A 460 -2.60 -11.48 -11.97
N PRO A 461 -2.74 -11.26 -10.65
CA PRO A 461 -2.07 -12.07 -9.63
C PRO A 461 -2.30 -13.59 -9.77
N GLN A 462 -3.46 -14.02 -10.26
CA GLN A 462 -3.74 -15.44 -10.50
C GLN A 462 -2.88 -16.00 -11.64
N VAL A 463 -2.69 -15.23 -12.71
CA VAL A 463 -1.90 -15.63 -13.87
C VAL A 463 -0.42 -15.68 -13.50
N THR A 464 0.10 -14.64 -12.84
CA THR A 464 1.51 -14.58 -12.43
C THR A 464 1.86 -15.70 -11.46
N ARG A 465 0.96 -16.04 -10.52
CA ARG A 465 1.11 -17.20 -9.62
C ARG A 465 1.21 -18.54 -10.37
N ILE A 466 0.37 -18.78 -11.38
CA ILE A 466 0.44 -20.01 -12.18
C ILE A 466 1.79 -20.09 -12.92
N VAL A 467 2.23 -18.98 -13.51
CA VAL A 467 3.54 -18.92 -14.20
C VAL A 467 4.68 -19.19 -13.23
N ALA A 468 4.65 -18.59 -12.03
CA ALA A 468 5.65 -18.82 -10.99
C ALA A 468 5.71 -20.30 -10.58
N GLN A 469 4.55 -20.94 -10.35
CA GLN A 469 4.47 -22.35 -9.99
C GLN A 469 5.08 -23.25 -11.08
N LEU A 470 4.76 -23.02 -12.34
CA LEU A 470 5.34 -23.78 -13.46
C LEU A 470 6.86 -23.58 -13.56
N LEU A 471 7.34 -22.35 -13.38
CA LEU A 471 8.76 -22.02 -13.39
C LEU A 471 9.53 -22.75 -12.27
N ILE A 472 8.96 -22.79 -11.08
CA ILE A 472 9.54 -23.47 -9.91
C ILE A 472 9.55 -24.99 -10.13
N GLN A 473 8.42 -25.57 -10.57
CA GLN A 473 8.30 -27.01 -10.85
C GLN A 473 9.31 -27.49 -11.89
N GLY A 474 9.51 -26.71 -12.96
CA GLY A 474 10.47 -27.04 -14.02
C GLY A 474 11.94 -27.06 -13.58
N ARG A 475 12.27 -26.51 -12.40
CA ARG A 475 13.63 -26.53 -11.82
C ARG A 475 13.80 -27.53 -10.67
N THR A 476 12.70 -28.12 -10.18
CA THR A 476 12.71 -29.21 -9.19
C THR A 476 12.81 -30.60 -9.80
N LEU A 477 12.48 -30.72 -11.09
CA LEU A 477 12.70 -31.90 -11.94
C LEU A 477 14.13 -31.88 -12.50
#